data_AF-A0A959Y8T4-F1
#
_entry.id   AF-A0A959Y8T4-F1
#
_cell.length_a   1.000
_cell.length_b   1.000
_cell.length_c   1.000
_cell.angle_alpha   90.00
_cell.angle_beta   90.00
_cell.angle_gamma   90.00
#
_symmetry.space_group_name_H-M   'P 1'
#
loop_
_entity.id
_entity.type
_entity.pdbx_description
1 polymer ?
#
loop_
_entity_poly.entity_id
_entity_poly.type
_entity_poly.pdbx_seq_one_letter_code
_entity_poly.pdbx_strand_id
1 'polypeptide(L)'
;MRRYLFALIPLCSLACSTHRYVAASHPNGKPEVIVYMKGKGEEAEKVKEKVFYATGQLEYVGLFQNGVEHGEWLYYFEDGTKKYVEHWENGQEHGIHLDYGPDGSVHRELHYDHGRLVKEIDRTRR
;
A
#
# COMPACT_ATOMS: atom_id res chain seq x y z
N MET A 1 -35.86 45.80 13.87
CA MET A 1 -35.06 45.39 12.70
C MET A 1 -34.11 44.28 13.13
N ARG A 2 -34.35 43.05 12.66
CA ARG A 2 -33.61 41.84 13.05
C ARG A 2 -32.32 41.77 12.23
N ARG A 3 -31.16 42.02 12.84
CA ARG A 3 -29.85 41.84 12.19
C ARG A 3 -29.43 40.38 12.37
N TYR A 4 -29.58 39.60 11.31
CA TYR A 4 -28.99 38.26 11.23
C TYR A 4 -27.49 38.42 10.99
N LEU A 5 -26.68 38.11 12.00
CA LEU A 5 -25.27 37.78 11.79
C LEU A 5 -25.26 36.38 11.16
N PHE A 6 -25.07 36.30 9.84
CA PHE A 6 -24.78 35.03 9.18
C PHE A 6 -23.37 34.62 9.61
N ALA A 7 -23.29 33.68 10.56
CA ALA A 7 -22.11 32.88 10.74
C ALA A 7 -21.91 32.07 9.44
N LEU A 8 -20.95 32.48 8.63
CA LEU A 8 -20.35 31.62 7.62
C LEU A 8 -19.63 30.50 8.38
N ILE A 9 -20.37 29.42 8.66
CA ILE A 9 -19.77 28.14 9.04
C ILE A 9 -19.03 27.69 7.78
N PRO A 10 -17.69 27.69 7.75
CA PRO A 10 -16.97 27.22 6.59
C PRO A 10 -17.39 25.76 6.38
N LEU A 11 -17.85 25.51 5.15
CA LEU A 11 -18.31 24.23 4.64
C LEU A 11 -17.42 23.12 5.21
N CYS A 12 -18.05 22.26 6.00
CA CYS A 12 -17.47 21.10 6.66
C CYS A 12 -16.37 20.50 5.77
N SER A 13 -15.12 20.60 6.21
CA SER A 13 -14.05 19.78 5.68
C SER A 13 -14.48 18.34 5.93
N LEU A 14 -15.10 17.72 4.92
CA LEU A 14 -15.27 16.29 4.82
C LEU A 14 -13.86 15.71 4.77
N ALA A 15 -13.19 15.68 5.91
CA ALA A 15 -11.97 14.95 6.11
C ALA A 15 -12.35 13.52 5.81
N CYS A 16 -11.98 13.06 4.62
CA CYS A 16 -12.19 11.70 4.21
C CYS A 16 -11.32 10.84 5.13
N SER A 17 -11.88 10.44 6.27
CA SER A 17 -11.11 9.82 7.34
C SER A 17 -10.81 8.39 6.94
N THR A 18 -9.52 8.07 6.93
CA THR A 18 -9.06 6.69 6.74
C THR A 18 -9.08 6.00 8.10
N HIS A 19 -9.76 4.85 8.17
CA HIS A 19 -9.89 4.05 9.38
C HIS A 19 -9.08 2.76 9.24
N ARG A 20 -8.53 2.29 10.35
CA ARG A 20 -7.68 1.09 10.43
C ARG A 20 -8.48 -0.07 11.02
N TYR A 21 -8.47 -1.23 10.35
CA TYR A 21 -9.15 -2.45 10.80
C TYR A 21 -8.17 -3.61 10.83
N VAL A 22 -8.31 -4.49 11.82
CA VAL A 22 -7.62 -5.78 11.85
C VAL A 22 -8.53 -6.78 11.14
N ALA A 23 -8.15 -7.21 9.95
CA ALA A 23 -8.92 -8.15 9.13
C ALA A 23 -8.65 -9.60 9.54
N ALA A 24 -7.43 -9.90 10.00
CA ALA A 24 -7.04 -11.20 10.52
C ALA A 24 -5.94 -11.06 11.57
N SER A 25 -5.83 -12.06 12.45
CA SER A 25 -4.82 -12.15 13.50
C SER A 25 -4.21 -13.54 13.52
N HIS A 26 -2.91 -13.59 13.78
CA HIS A 26 -2.16 -14.82 14.03
C HIS A 26 -2.67 -15.52 15.30
N PRO A 27 -2.40 -16.84 15.48
CA PRO A 27 -2.77 -17.58 16.69
C PRO A 27 -2.22 -16.99 18.00
N ASN A 28 -1.14 -16.20 17.93
CA ASN A 28 -0.54 -15.49 19.06
C ASN A 28 -1.23 -14.16 19.39
N GLY A 29 -2.30 -13.80 18.68
CA GLY A 29 -3.08 -12.57 18.87
C GLY A 29 -2.51 -11.32 18.19
N LYS A 30 -1.32 -11.41 17.56
CA LYS A 30 -0.79 -10.29 16.76
C LYS A 30 -1.57 -10.15 15.45
N PRO A 31 -1.76 -8.93 14.92
CA PRO A 31 -2.39 -8.74 13.62
C PRO A 31 -1.62 -9.48 12.52
N GLU A 32 -2.33 -10.22 11.69
CA GLU A 32 -1.81 -10.83 10.47
C GLU A 32 -2.08 -9.91 9.28
N VAL A 33 -3.30 -9.37 9.20
CA VAL A 33 -3.73 -8.47 8.14
C VAL A 33 -4.38 -7.22 8.73
N ILE A 34 -3.87 -6.05 8.35
CA ILE A 34 -4.46 -4.75 8.65
C ILE A 34 -4.89 -4.10 7.34
N VAL A 35 -6.17 -3.74 7.25
CA VAL A 35 -6.72 -2.99 6.12
C VAL A 35 -7.04 -1.56 6.56
N TYR A 36 -6.84 -0.62 5.64
CA TYR A 36 -7.18 0.78 5.81
C TYR A 36 -8.30 1.11 4.83
N MET A 37 -9.44 1.55 5.36
CA MET A 37 -10.61 1.91 4.56
C MET A 37 -10.80 3.42 4.61
N LYS A 38 -11.06 4.03 3.45
CA LYS A 38 -11.37 5.46 3.31
C LYS A 38 -12.86 5.60 3.03
N GLY A 39 -13.55 6.48 3.75
CA GLY A 39 -15.01 6.64 3.64
C GLY A 39 -15.77 5.96 4.79
N LYS A 40 -17.10 5.84 4.65
CA LYS A 40 -18.00 5.30 5.67
C LYS A 40 -19.14 4.51 5.01
N GLY A 41 -19.62 3.47 5.70
CA GLY A 41 -20.75 2.67 5.21
C GLY A 41 -20.41 1.91 3.93
N GLU A 42 -21.37 1.83 3.02
CA GLU A 42 -21.23 1.13 1.73
C GLU A 42 -20.26 1.83 0.76
N GLU A 43 -19.93 3.10 1.00
CA GLU A 43 -18.97 3.88 0.22
C GLU A 43 -17.52 3.73 0.72
N ALA A 44 -17.28 2.88 1.72
CA ALA A 44 -15.94 2.69 2.26
C ALA A 44 -15.08 1.85 1.31
N GLU A 45 -13.98 2.43 0.83
CA GLU A 45 -13.05 1.79 -0.09
C GLU A 45 -11.76 1.36 0.62
N LYS A 46 -11.28 0.15 0.32
CA LYS A 46 -9.93 -0.28 0.75
C LYS A 46 -8.90 0.55 0.00
N VAL A 47 -8.03 1.24 0.73
CA VAL A 47 -6.98 2.09 0.14
C VAL A 47 -5.57 1.61 0.44
N LYS A 48 -5.41 0.76 1.46
CA LYS A 48 -4.12 0.22 1.86
C LYS A 48 -4.29 -1.06 2.64
N GLU A 49 -3.35 -1.97 2.47
CA GLU A 49 -3.26 -3.22 3.21
C GLU A 49 -1.85 -3.37 3.75
N LYS A 50 -1.72 -3.94 4.94
CA LYS A 50 -0.47 -4.36 5.54
C LYS A 50 -0.62 -5.80 6.02
N VAL A 51 0.29 -6.65 5.61
CA VAL A 51 0.37 -8.03 6.10
C VAL A 51 1.64 -8.20 6.91
N PHE A 52 1.56 -9.00 7.95
CA PHE A 52 2.63 -9.19 8.92
C PHE A 52 2.90 -10.67 9.11
N TYR A 53 4.17 -11.01 9.29
CA TYR A 53 4.60 -12.32 9.77
C TYR A 53 4.08 -12.60 11.18
N ALA A 54 4.07 -13.86 11.60
CA ALA A 54 3.68 -14.25 12.96
C ALA A 54 4.55 -13.58 14.05
N THR A 55 5.79 -13.24 13.72
CA THR A 55 6.69 -12.43 14.57
C THR A 55 6.17 -11.01 14.81
N GLY A 56 5.28 -10.51 13.95
CA GLY A 56 4.76 -9.15 13.93
C GLY A 56 5.57 -8.19 13.04
N GLN A 57 6.58 -8.70 12.34
CA GLN A 57 7.31 -7.92 11.34
C GLN A 57 6.47 -7.74 10.09
N LEU A 58 6.60 -6.60 9.42
CA LEU A 58 5.87 -6.30 8.20
C LEU A 58 6.35 -7.24 7.09
N GLU A 59 5.42 -7.95 6.46
CA GLU A 59 5.69 -8.79 5.30
C GLU A 59 5.51 -7.98 4.01
N TYR A 60 4.37 -7.31 3.87
CA TYR A 60 4.18 -6.34 2.78
C TYR A 60 3.23 -5.21 3.15
N VAL A 61 3.33 -4.11 2.39
CA VAL A 61 2.34 -3.05 2.34
C VAL A 61 1.98 -2.75 0.89
N GLY A 62 0.69 -2.76 0.61
CA GLY A 62 0.13 -2.49 -0.72
C GLY A 62 -0.88 -1.36 -0.69
N LEU A 63 -0.97 -0.65 -1.81
CA LEU A 63 -1.93 0.44 -2.02
C LEU A 63 -3.01 0.00 -3.01
N PHE A 64 -4.21 0.55 -2.83
CA PHE A 64 -5.38 0.23 -3.62
C PHE A 64 -6.09 1.52 -4.06
N GLN A 65 -6.65 1.49 -5.27
CA GLN A 65 -7.50 2.55 -5.81
C GLN A 65 -8.66 1.90 -6.56
N ASN A 66 -9.89 2.36 -6.32
CA ASN A 66 -11.11 1.82 -6.94
C ASN A 66 -11.24 0.29 -6.81
N GLY A 67 -10.80 -0.26 -5.68
CA GLY A 67 -10.87 -1.70 -5.38
C GLY A 67 -9.79 -2.58 -6.02
N VAL A 68 -8.86 -2.02 -6.81
CA VAL A 68 -7.75 -2.75 -7.44
C VAL A 68 -6.39 -2.24 -6.97
N GLU A 69 -5.33 -3.03 -7.17
CA GLU A 69 -3.96 -2.69 -6.84
C GLU A 69 -3.51 -1.44 -7.61
N HIS A 70 -2.88 -0.52 -6.89
CA HIS A 70 -2.38 0.71 -7.46
C HIS A 70 -1.19 1.24 -6.67
N GLY A 71 -0.25 1.92 -7.31
CA GLY A 71 0.90 2.54 -6.68
C GLY A 71 1.98 1.54 -6.25
N GLU A 72 2.82 1.97 -5.32
CA GLU A 72 3.96 1.20 -4.84
C GLU A 72 3.54 0.12 -3.85
N TRP A 73 4.03 -1.10 -4.07
CA TRP A 73 3.95 -2.22 -3.16
C TRP A 73 5.34 -2.58 -2.64
N LEU A 74 5.46 -2.69 -1.32
CA LEU A 74 6.73 -2.93 -0.65
C LEU A 74 6.67 -4.26 0.05
N TYR A 75 7.65 -5.12 -0.22
CA TYR A 75 7.78 -6.44 0.38
C TYR A 75 9.08 -6.54 1.17
N TYR A 76 9.03 -7.26 2.27
CA TYR A 76 10.12 -7.39 3.23
C TYR A 76 10.33 -8.85 3.59
N PHE A 77 11.55 -9.19 3.96
CA PHE A 77 11.83 -10.45 4.65
C PHE A 77 11.45 -10.34 6.13
N GLU A 78 11.38 -11.48 6.81
CA GLU A 78 11.00 -11.53 8.22
C GLU A 78 12.02 -10.83 9.15
N ASP A 79 13.23 -10.52 8.71
CA ASP A 79 14.19 -9.71 9.46
C ASP A 79 14.00 -8.19 9.25
N GLY A 80 13.00 -7.79 8.46
CA GLY A 80 12.68 -6.40 8.12
C GLY A 80 13.49 -5.84 6.95
N THR A 81 14.41 -6.62 6.36
CA THR A 81 15.13 -6.20 5.16
C THR A 81 14.18 -6.14 3.96
N LYS A 82 14.38 -5.15 3.09
CA LYS A 82 13.55 -5.00 1.90
C LYS A 82 13.83 -6.16 0.93
N LYS A 83 12.78 -6.81 0.46
CA LYS A 83 12.86 -7.95 -0.46
C LYS A 83 12.71 -7.50 -1.91
N TYR A 84 11.57 -6.88 -2.22
CA TYR A 84 11.35 -6.22 -3.51
C TYR A 84 10.35 -5.08 -3.41
N VAL A 85 10.37 -4.20 -4.41
CA VAL A 85 9.34 -3.17 -4.65
C VAL A 85 8.69 -3.45 -5.99
N GLU A 86 7.37 -3.35 -6.04
CA GLU A 86 6.58 -3.44 -7.27
C GLU A 86 5.78 -2.15 -7.45
N HIS A 87 5.44 -1.85 -8.70
CA HIS A 87 4.54 -0.74 -9.03
C HIS A 87 3.33 -1.27 -9.78
N TRP A 88 2.15 -0.87 -9.34
CA TRP A 88 0.88 -1.34 -9.87
C TRP A 88 0.06 -0.16 -10.41
N GLU A 89 -0.64 -0.38 -11.51
CA GLU A 89 -1.61 0.55 -12.05
C GLU A 89 -2.82 -0.23 -12.57
N ASN A 90 -4.01 0.09 -12.04
CA ASN A 90 -5.28 -0.54 -12.41
C ASN A 90 -5.25 -2.07 -12.34
N GLY A 91 -4.67 -2.63 -11.27
CA GLY A 91 -4.56 -4.08 -11.04
C GLY A 91 -3.52 -4.80 -11.93
N GLN A 92 -2.65 -4.06 -12.61
CA GLN A 92 -1.57 -4.62 -13.43
C GLN A 92 -0.23 -4.03 -13.01
N GLU A 93 0.83 -4.84 -13.02
CA GLU A 93 2.18 -4.34 -12.77
C GLU A 93 2.57 -3.33 -13.87
N HIS A 94 2.95 -2.12 -13.47
CA HIS A 94 3.29 -1.03 -14.36
C HIS A 94 4.35 -0.15 -13.71
N GLY A 95 5.50 -0.01 -14.37
CA GLY A 95 6.65 0.71 -13.83
C GLY A 95 7.79 -0.21 -13.44
N ILE A 96 8.56 0.20 -12.44
CA ILE A 96 9.82 -0.46 -12.09
C ILE A 96 9.61 -1.43 -10.92
N HIS A 97 10.00 -2.68 -11.13
CA HIS A 97 10.17 -3.68 -10.10
C HIS A 97 11.64 -3.76 -9.70
N LEU A 98 11.94 -3.71 -8.41
CA LEU A 98 13.30 -3.78 -7.88
C LEU A 98 13.44 -4.96 -6.93
N ASP A 99 14.32 -5.91 -7.26
CA ASP A 99 14.75 -6.95 -6.34
C ASP A 99 15.99 -6.52 -5.58
N TYR A 100 15.97 -6.69 -4.26
CA TYR A 100 17.09 -6.32 -3.39
C TYR A 100 17.87 -7.55 -2.94
N GLY A 101 19.18 -7.38 -2.83
CA GLY A 101 20.07 -8.30 -2.15
C GLY A 101 20.01 -8.13 -0.63
N PRO A 102 20.62 -9.07 0.13
CA PRO A 102 20.70 -9.00 1.58
C PRO A 102 21.43 -7.76 2.12
N ASP A 103 22.28 -7.12 1.32
CA ASP A 103 23.00 -5.90 1.64
C ASP A 103 22.20 -4.61 1.31
N GLY A 104 20.98 -4.76 0.80
CA GLY A 104 20.13 -3.67 0.35
C GLY A 104 20.50 -3.11 -1.03
N SER A 105 21.47 -3.70 -1.74
CA SER A 105 21.77 -3.35 -3.13
C SER A 105 20.68 -3.88 -4.06
N VAL A 106 20.42 -3.19 -5.17
CA VAL A 106 19.49 -3.69 -6.18
C VAL A 106 20.20 -4.75 -7.01
N HIS A 107 19.71 -5.99 -6.95
CA HIS A 107 20.22 -7.11 -7.75
C HIS A 107 19.56 -7.16 -9.13
N ARG A 108 18.27 -6.87 -9.23
CA ARG A 108 17.53 -6.84 -10.50
C ARG A 108 16.60 -5.66 -10.58
N GLU A 109 16.45 -5.15 -11.79
CA GLU A 109 15.49 -4.12 -12.13
C GLU A 109 14.68 -4.61 -13.34
N LEU A 110 13.37 -4.75 -13.17
CA LEU A 110 12.44 -5.16 -14.21
C LEU A 110 11.53 -3.98 -14.53
N HIS A 111 11.24 -3.76 -15.81
CA HIS A 111 10.32 -2.72 -16.25
C HIS A 111 9.08 -3.39 -16.81
N TYR A 112 7.93 -3.05 -16.26
CA TYR A 112 6.64 -3.55 -16.69
C TYR A 112 5.81 -2.46 -17.34
N ASP A 113 5.08 -2.85 -18.39
CA ASP A 113 4.10 -2.04 -19.08
C ASP A 113 2.80 -2.84 -19.14
N HIS A 114 1.86 -2.52 -18.24
CA HIS A 114 0.54 -3.16 -18.16
C HIS A 114 0.63 -4.69 -18.07
N GLY A 115 1.38 -5.18 -17.08
CA GLY A 115 1.59 -6.60 -16.81
C GLY A 115 2.61 -7.29 -17.72
N ARG A 116 3.13 -6.60 -18.75
CA ARG A 116 4.15 -7.15 -19.65
C ARG A 116 5.55 -6.68 -19.27
N LEU A 117 6.45 -7.62 -19.03
CA LEU A 117 7.88 -7.35 -18.88
C LEU A 117 8.45 -6.80 -20.20
N VAL A 118 8.92 -5.56 -20.19
CA VAL A 118 9.52 -4.89 -21.36
C VAL A 118 11.04 -4.77 -21.27
N LYS A 119 11.62 -4.86 -20.07
CA LYS A 119 13.07 -4.80 -19.85
C LYS A 119 13.47 -5.49 -18.56
N GLU A 120 14.58 -6.20 -18.59
CA GLU A 120 15.25 -6.77 -17.41
C GLU A 120 16.71 -6.32 -17.39
N ILE A 121 17.18 -5.91 -16.20
CA ILE A 121 18.56 -5.50 -15.95
C ILE A 121 19.06 -6.28 -14.74
N ASP A 122 20.01 -7.18 -14.95
CA ASP A 122 20.80 -7.79 -13.88
C ASP A 122 21.89 -6.80 -13.44
N ARG A 123 21.80 -6.35 -12.18
CA ARG A 123 22.72 -5.38 -11.56
C ARG A 123 23.80 -6.04 -10.70
N THR A 124 23.80 -7.38 -10.58
CA THR A 124 24.81 -8.14 -9.82
C THR A 124 26.14 -8.30 -10.56
N ARG A 125 26.12 -8.15 -11.89
CA ARG A 125 27.28 -8.32 -12.76
C ARG A 125 27.80 -6.95 -13.19
N ARG A 126 28.77 -6.42 -12.44
CA ARG A 126 29.60 -5.29 -12.87
C ARG A 126 30.93 -5.77 -13.43
#